data_AF-A0A4Y5ZQ38-F1
#
_entry.id   AF-A0A4Y5ZQ38-F1
#
_cell.length_a   1.000
_cell.length_b   1.000
_cell.length_c   1.000
_cell.angle_alpha   90.00
_cell.angle_beta   90.00
_cell.angle_gamma   90.00
#
_symmetry.space_group_name_H-M   'P 1'
#
loop_
_entity.id
_entity.type
_entity.pdbx_description
1 polymer ?
#
loop_
_entity_poly.entity_id
_entity_poly.type
_entity_poly.pdbx_seq_one_letter_code
_entity_poly.pdbx_strand_id
1 'polypeptide(L)'
;MKAVDLFSLMMQERASTGRIYIQNVDHCNTHSPFDPVVAPVRQSNLCLEIALPTKPLDDVNDENGEIALCTLSAFNPGAIKSPDELEELAVLAVRALDALLDYRDYPIPAAKRGAMGRRTLGIGVINFAYWLAKTASVTPTAAPTI
;
A
#
# COMPACT_ATOMS: atom_id res chain seq x y z
N MET A 1 24.53 -11.61 -18.82
CA MET A 1 24.82 -10.61 -17.77
C MET A 1 24.98 -11.35 -16.45
N LYS A 2 26.01 -11.08 -15.64
CA LYS A 2 26.12 -11.72 -14.32
C LYS A 2 25.15 -11.03 -13.35
N ALA A 3 24.63 -11.79 -12.37
CA ALA A 3 23.72 -11.22 -11.37
C ALA A 3 24.36 -10.04 -10.62
N VAL A 4 25.63 -10.16 -10.23
CA VAL A 4 26.38 -9.07 -9.57
C VAL A 4 26.41 -7.79 -10.42
N ASP A 5 26.57 -7.90 -11.73
CA ASP A 5 26.62 -6.75 -12.62
C ASP A 5 25.25 -6.05 -12.68
N LEU A 6 24.17 -6.83 -12.79
CA LEU A 6 22.80 -6.29 -12.85
C LEU A 6 22.37 -5.65 -11.53
N PHE A 7 22.63 -6.31 -10.39
CA PHE A 7 22.32 -5.76 -9.07
C PHE A 7 23.15 -4.51 -8.77
N SER A 8 24.44 -4.50 -9.14
CA SER A 8 25.29 -3.31 -9.02
C SER A 8 24.72 -2.14 -9.83
N LEU A 9 24.33 -2.38 -11.09
CA LEU A 9 23.74 -1.35 -11.94
C LEU A 9 22.43 -0.80 -11.35
N MET A 10 21.52 -1.69 -10.92
CA MET A 10 20.26 -1.29 -10.30
C MET A 10 20.47 -0.43 -9.05
N MET A 11 21.39 -0.86 -8.17
CA MET A 11 21.67 -0.15 -6.92
C MET A 11 22.43 1.15 -7.13
N GLN A 12 23.28 1.24 -8.16
CA GLN A 12 23.93 2.47 -8.55
C GLN A 12 22.91 3.52 -8.99
N GLU A 13 22.00 3.17 -9.90
CA GLU A 13 20.93 4.09 -10.35
C GLU A 13 19.98 4.48 -9.20
N ARG A 14 19.69 3.53 -8.29
CA ARG A 14 18.94 3.80 -7.06
C ARG A 14 19.65 4.81 -6.18
N ALA A 15 20.96 4.67 -5.95
CA ALA A 15 21.74 5.58 -5.10
C ALA A 15 21.86 6.98 -5.72
N SER A 16 22.05 7.06 -7.04
CA SER A 16 22.22 8.33 -7.73
C SER A 16 20.92 9.15 -7.84
N THR A 17 19.78 8.49 -8.06
CA THR A 17 18.50 9.18 -8.33
C THR A 17 17.51 9.14 -7.16
N GLY A 18 17.63 8.14 -6.29
CA GLY A 18 16.65 7.86 -5.24
C GLY A 18 15.29 7.33 -5.74
N ARG A 19 15.13 7.04 -7.05
CA ARG A 19 13.83 6.72 -7.67
C ARG A 19 13.75 5.38 -8.38
N ILE A 20 14.77 4.53 -8.22
CA ILE A 20 14.68 3.12 -8.63
C ILE A 20 14.19 2.31 -7.45
N TYR A 21 12.94 1.87 -7.51
CA TYR A 21 12.29 1.11 -6.43
C TYR A 21 12.37 -0.40 -6.64
N ILE A 22 12.16 -1.15 -5.55
CA ILE A 22 12.25 -2.61 -5.54
C ILE A 22 10.96 -3.17 -4.97
N GLN A 23 10.37 -4.15 -5.66
CA GLN A 23 9.24 -4.93 -5.19
C GLN A 23 9.64 -6.40 -5.11
N ASN A 24 9.59 -6.97 -3.91
CA ASN A 24 9.79 -8.40 -3.70
C ASN A 24 8.46 -9.12 -3.98
N VAL A 25 8.29 -9.52 -5.25
CA VAL A 25 7.00 -10.01 -5.79
C VAL A 25 6.54 -11.33 -5.16
N ASP A 26 7.47 -12.13 -4.66
CA ASP A 26 7.19 -13.34 -3.88
C ASP A 26 6.52 -12.98 -2.55
N HIS A 27 7.10 -12.08 -1.77
CA HIS A 27 6.53 -11.62 -0.50
C HIS A 27 5.14 -10.99 -0.69
N CYS A 28 4.94 -10.24 -1.79
CA CYS A 28 3.63 -9.64 -2.12
C CYS A 28 2.52 -10.66 -2.41
N ASN A 29 2.87 -11.94 -2.63
CA ASN A 29 1.90 -13.00 -2.96
C ASN A 29 1.86 -14.13 -1.93
N THR A 30 2.91 -14.32 -1.12
CA THR A 30 2.91 -15.28 0.00
C THR A 30 2.36 -14.69 1.30
N HIS A 31 2.49 -13.37 1.50
CA HIS A 31 1.95 -12.64 2.64
C HIS A 31 0.97 -11.56 2.14
N SER A 32 -0.18 -12.01 1.66
CA SER A 32 -1.17 -11.19 0.97
C SER A 32 -2.58 -11.55 1.42
N PRO A 33 -3.53 -10.60 1.39
CA PRO A 33 -4.95 -10.93 1.55
C PRO A 33 -5.56 -11.60 0.31
N PHE A 34 -4.79 -11.77 -0.78
CA PHE A 34 -5.26 -12.35 -2.03
C PHE A 34 -4.69 -13.74 -2.28
N ASP A 35 -5.53 -14.65 -2.78
CA ASP A 35 -5.07 -15.92 -3.34
C ASP A 35 -4.30 -15.66 -4.65
N PRO A 36 -3.00 -15.97 -4.72
CA PRO A 36 -2.18 -15.68 -5.90
C PRO A 36 -2.54 -16.51 -7.14
N VAL A 37 -3.29 -17.62 -6.97
CA VAL A 37 -3.79 -18.40 -8.11
C VAL A 37 -4.95 -17.67 -8.80
N VAL A 38 -5.76 -16.93 -8.04
CA VAL A 38 -6.99 -16.29 -8.53
C VAL A 38 -6.78 -14.80 -8.83
N ALA A 39 -6.10 -14.08 -7.94
CA ALA A 39 -5.94 -12.63 -8.01
C ALA A 39 -4.55 -12.21 -7.49
N PRO A 40 -3.47 -12.55 -8.22
CA PRO A 40 -2.11 -12.21 -7.79
C PRO A 40 -1.84 -10.70 -7.85
N VAL A 41 -0.96 -10.24 -6.97
CA VAL A 41 -0.39 -8.90 -7.02
C VAL A 41 0.83 -8.92 -7.93
N ARG A 42 0.83 -8.08 -8.98
CA ARG A 42 1.91 -8.05 -10.00
C ARG A 42 2.62 -6.70 -10.14
N GLN A 43 2.18 -5.70 -9.39
CA GLN A 43 2.73 -4.35 -9.42
C GLN A 43 2.44 -3.64 -8.10
N SER A 44 2.86 -2.39 -7.99
CA SER A 44 2.48 -1.47 -6.91
C SER A 44 2.01 -0.12 -7.49
N ASN A 45 1.78 0.87 -6.63
CA ASN A 45 1.47 2.25 -7.02
C ASN A 45 2.74 3.13 -7.03
N LEU A 46 2.53 4.44 -7.19
CA LEU A 46 3.60 5.44 -7.26
C LEU A 46 4.53 5.45 -6.03
N CYS A 47 3.98 5.22 -4.83
CA CYS A 47 4.72 5.36 -3.57
C CYS A 47 5.11 4.00 -2.93
N LEU A 48 4.91 2.89 -3.65
CA LEU A 48 5.26 1.53 -3.26
C LEU A 48 4.51 0.95 -2.03
N GLU A 49 3.39 1.52 -1.61
CA GLU A 49 2.61 1.08 -0.45
C GLU A 49 1.37 0.25 -0.82
N ILE A 50 0.90 0.31 -2.07
CA ILE A 50 -0.32 -0.38 -2.51
C ILE A 50 0.03 -1.64 -3.30
N ALA A 51 -0.57 -2.77 -2.91
CA ALA A 51 -0.32 -4.09 -3.48
C ALA A 51 -1.67 -4.77 -3.80
N LEU A 52 -2.24 -4.43 -4.97
CA LEU A 52 -3.59 -4.88 -5.37
C LEU A 52 -3.58 -5.61 -6.72
N PRO A 53 -4.54 -6.53 -6.97
CA PRO A 53 -4.66 -7.23 -8.24
C PRO A 53 -5.06 -6.30 -9.38
N THR A 54 -4.53 -6.55 -10.57
CA THR A 54 -4.89 -5.84 -11.80
C THR A 54 -5.09 -6.81 -12.96
N LYS A 55 -5.86 -6.40 -13.96
CA LYS A 55 -5.99 -7.10 -15.25
C LYS A 55 -5.79 -6.07 -16.36
N PRO A 56 -4.99 -6.39 -17.39
CA PRO A 56 -4.79 -5.51 -18.55
C PRO A 56 -6.12 -5.13 -19.20
N LEU A 57 -6.13 -3.99 -19.89
CA LEU A 57 -7.25 -3.50 -20.68
C LEU A 57 -6.86 -3.56 -22.16
N ASP A 58 -7.78 -3.99 -23.00
CA ASP A 58 -7.62 -3.93 -24.46
C ASP A 58 -8.20 -2.62 -25.06
N ASP A 59 -9.14 -1.98 -24.36
CA ASP A 59 -9.75 -0.68 -24.71
C ASP A 59 -10.01 0.15 -23.44
N VAL A 60 -10.15 1.47 -23.58
CA VAL A 60 -10.46 2.37 -22.46
C VAL A 60 -11.79 2.03 -21.77
N ASN A 61 -12.75 1.46 -22.50
CA ASN A 61 -14.06 1.04 -22.00
C ASN A 61 -14.16 -0.49 -21.80
N ASP A 62 -13.04 -1.22 -21.80
CA ASP A 62 -13.05 -2.66 -21.58
C ASP A 62 -13.63 -3.01 -20.19
N GLU A 63 -14.72 -3.78 -20.20
CA GLU A 63 -15.40 -4.22 -18.98
C GLU A 63 -14.70 -5.40 -18.31
N ASN A 64 -13.79 -6.11 -19.00
CA ASN A 64 -13.08 -7.29 -18.50
C ASN A 64 -11.75 -6.98 -17.81
N GLY A 65 -11.18 -5.82 -18.10
CA GLY A 65 -10.01 -5.28 -17.41
C GLY A 65 -10.28 -4.94 -15.95
N GLU A 66 -9.21 -4.70 -15.19
CA GLU A 66 -9.30 -4.36 -13.78
C GLU A 66 -8.21 -3.37 -13.41
N ILE A 67 -8.62 -2.13 -13.10
CA ILE A 67 -7.75 -1.10 -12.55
C ILE A 67 -7.97 -1.07 -11.03
N ALA A 68 -6.90 -1.28 -10.28
CA ALA A 68 -6.94 -1.20 -8.83
C ALA A 68 -7.04 0.27 -8.36
N LEU A 69 -7.98 0.52 -7.45
CA LEU A 69 -8.11 1.78 -6.74
C LEU A 69 -7.98 1.54 -5.24
N CYS A 70 -7.37 2.48 -4.53
CA CYS A 70 -7.26 2.44 -3.08
C CYS A 70 -7.68 3.79 -2.50
N THR A 71 -8.60 3.76 -1.53
CA THR A 71 -9.03 4.97 -0.81
C THR A 71 -8.30 5.02 0.52
N LEU A 72 -7.65 6.15 0.80
CA LEU A 72 -6.65 6.26 1.86
C LEU A 72 -7.13 7.08 3.06
N SER A 73 -6.68 6.70 4.25
CA SER A 73 -6.74 7.52 5.48
C SER A 73 -5.56 7.14 6.39
N ALA A 74 -5.43 7.76 7.55
CA ALA A 74 -4.40 7.39 8.52
C ALA A 74 -4.84 7.64 9.95
N PHE A 75 -4.41 6.78 10.86
CA PHE A 75 -4.49 7.01 12.30
C PHE A 75 -3.33 7.88 12.79
N ASN A 76 -3.60 8.70 13.80
CA ASN A 76 -2.58 9.49 14.49
C ASN A 76 -2.30 8.91 15.89
N PRO A 77 -1.38 7.94 16.02
CA PRO A 77 -0.96 7.39 17.32
C PRO A 77 -0.43 8.46 18.29
N GLY A 78 0.05 9.61 17.81
CA GLY A 78 0.45 10.71 18.68
C GLY A 78 -0.71 11.39 19.44
N ALA A 79 -1.94 11.26 18.92
CA ALA A 79 -3.14 11.88 19.47
C ALA A 79 -3.95 10.95 20.40
N ILE A 80 -3.75 9.63 20.30
CA ILE A 80 -4.43 8.65 21.17
C ILE A 80 -3.66 8.45 22.48
N LYS A 81 -4.37 8.05 23.53
CA LYS A 81 -3.81 7.74 24.85
C LYS A 81 -3.64 6.23 25.05
N SER A 82 -4.56 5.44 24.49
CA SER A 82 -4.49 3.96 24.50
C SER A 82 -4.72 3.40 23.09
N PRO A 83 -4.10 2.26 22.73
CA PRO A 83 -4.47 1.50 21.53
C PRO A 83 -5.96 1.13 21.46
N ASP A 84 -6.67 1.04 22.60
CA ASP A 84 -8.10 0.71 22.63
C ASP A 84 -8.96 1.74 21.89
N GLU A 85 -8.52 3.00 21.80
CA GLU A 85 -9.20 4.05 21.03
C GLU A 85 -9.24 3.75 19.53
N LEU A 86 -8.37 2.85 19.03
CA LEU A 86 -8.35 2.48 17.63
C LEU A 86 -9.60 1.71 17.20
N GLU A 87 -10.33 1.05 18.10
CA GLU A 87 -11.55 0.32 17.74
C GLU A 87 -12.61 1.27 17.18
N GLU A 88 -12.96 2.32 17.93
CA GLU A 88 -13.94 3.32 17.50
C GLU A 88 -13.45 4.09 16.27
N LEU A 89 -12.18 4.50 16.26
CA LEU A 89 -11.58 5.20 15.13
C LEU A 89 -11.57 4.35 13.86
N ALA A 90 -11.33 3.04 13.97
CA ALA A 90 -11.35 2.12 12.84
C ALA A 90 -12.77 1.96 12.28
N VAL A 91 -13.79 1.86 13.13
CA VAL A 91 -15.18 1.82 12.69
C VAL A 91 -15.53 3.07 11.89
N LEU A 92 -15.14 4.25 12.40
CA LEU A 92 -15.38 5.51 11.71
C LEU A 92 -14.63 5.60 10.38
N ALA A 93 -13.33 5.31 10.38
CA ALA A 93 -12.49 5.39 9.19
C ALA A 93 -12.95 4.41 8.10
N VAL A 94 -13.17 3.14 8.44
CA VAL A 94 -13.61 2.13 7.47
C VAL A 94 -14.97 2.49 6.88
N ARG A 95 -15.96 2.86 7.71
CA ARG A 95 -17.29 3.24 7.21
C ARG A 95 -17.25 4.48 6.33
N ALA A 96 -16.47 5.49 6.71
CA ALA A 96 -16.36 6.72 5.94
C ALA A 96 -15.73 6.46 4.56
N LEU A 97 -14.64 5.68 4.51
CA LEU A 97 -13.96 5.36 3.25
C LEU A 97 -14.76 4.41 2.38
N ASP A 98 -15.47 3.44 2.97
CA ASP A 98 -16.33 2.51 2.24
C ASP A 98 -17.50 3.26 1.58
N ALA A 99 -18.19 4.14 2.32
CA ALA A 99 -19.24 4.98 1.77
C ALA A 99 -18.73 5.90 0.64
N LEU A 100 -17.48 6.37 0.72
CA LEU A 100 -16.86 7.19 -0.33
C LEU A 100 -16.67 6.43 -1.65
N LEU A 101 -16.53 5.10 -1.61
CA LEU A 101 -16.48 4.28 -2.82
C LEU A 101 -17.78 4.39 -3.62
N ASP A 102 -18.93 4.42 -2.95
CA ASP A 102 -20.23 4.52 -3.64
C ASP A 102 -20.57 5.97 -4.03
N TYR A 103 -20.05 6.94 -3.28
CA TYR A 103 -20.32 8.36 -3.50
C TYR A 103 -19.57 8.96 -4.71
N ARG A 104 -18.41 8.42 -5.06
CA ARG A 104 -17.55 8.99 -6.11
C ARG A 104 -17.91 8.49 -7.51
N ASP A 105 -17.62 9.31 -8.51
CA ASP A 105 -17.69 8.90 -9.92
C ASP A 105 -16.46 8.11 -10.36
N TYR A 106 -16.67 7.23 -11.34
CA TYR A 106 -15.64 6.39 -11.94
C TYR A 106 -15.59 6.62 -13.46
N PRO A 107 -14.60 7.35 -13.99
CA PRO A 107 -14.54 7.67 -15.42
C PRO A 107 -14.13 6.47 -16.30
N ILE A 108 -13.54 5.43 -15.70
CA ILE A 108 -13.09 4.22 -16.41
C ILE A 108 -13.83 2.99 -15.85
N PRO A 109 -14.53 2.20 -16.69
CA PRO A 109 -15.30 1.03 -16.24
C PRO A 109 -14.47 0.02 -15.44
N ALA A 110 -13.26 -0.31 -15.91
CA ALA A 110 -12.35 -1.22 -15.23
C ALA A 110 -11.95 -0.75 -13.81
N ALA A 111 -11.91 0.57 -13.57
CA ALA A 111 -11.62 1.14 -12.25
C ALA A 111 -12.83 1.02 -11.31
N LYS A 112 -14.05 1.23 -11.83
CA LYS A 112 -15.29 0.94 -11.09
C LYS A 112 -15.37 -0.52 -10.73
N ARG A 113 -15.03 -1.42 -11.67
CA ARG A 113 -15.02 -2.87 -11.46
C ARG A 113 -14.06 -3.28 -10.33
N GLY A 114 -12.83 -2.78 -10.33
CA GLY A 114 -11.87 -3.04 -9.25
C GLY A 114 -12.35 -2.53 -7.89
N ALA A 115 -12.81 -1.27 -7.83
CA ALA A 115 -13.29 -0.65 -6.60
C ALA A 115 -14.53 -1.32 -6.03
N MET A 116 -15.57 -1.55 -6.85
CA MET A 116 -16.83 -2.17 -6.38
C MET A 116 -16.67 -3.67 -6.11
N GLY A 117 -15.79 -4.36 -6.85
CA GLY A 117 -15.57 -5.79 -6.68
C GLY A 117 -14.79 -6.14 -5.41
N ARG A 118 -13.85 -5.29 -4.99
CA ARG A 118 -12.96 -5.58 -3.84
C ARG A 118 -13.07 -4.62 -2.67
N ARG A 119 -13.60 -3.42 -2.89
CA ARG A 119 -13.76 -2.35 -1.88
C ARG A 119 -12.48 -2.10 -1.07
N THR A 120 -11.35 -2.02 -1.76
CA THR A 120 -10.02 -1.95 -1.17
C THR A 120 -9.73 -0.60 -0.53
N LEU A 121 -9.34 -0.63 0.74
CA LEU A 121 -9.01 0.54 1.56
C LEU A 121 -7.55 0.47 2.01
N GLY A 122 -6.91 1.63 2.20
CA GLY A 122 -5.55 1.76 2.69
C GLY A 122 -5.48 2.72 3.87
N ILE A 123 -5.60 2.21 5.09
CA ILE A 123 -5.53 3.02 6.30
C ILE A 123 -4.13 2.85 6.93
N GLY A 124 -3.33 3.91 6.88
CA GLY A 124 -1.96 3.92 7.41
C GLY A 124 -1.85 4.55 8.79
N VAL A 125 -0.63 4.93 9.15
CA VAL A 125 -0.31 5.68 10.38
C VAL A 125 0.53 6.91 10.06
N ILE A 126 0.33 7.98 10.81
CA ILE A 126 1.16 9.19 10.80
C ILE A 126 1.75 9.44 12.18
N ASN A 127 2.69 10.39 12.30
CA ASN A 127 3.23 10.81 13.60
C ASN A 127 3.90 9.67 14.42
N PHE A 128 4.33 8.60 13.74
CA PHE A 128 4.93 7.43 14.38
C PHE A 128 6.22 7.77 15.14
N ALA A 129 7.06 8.64 14.58
CA ALA A 129 8.29 9.10 15.24
C ALA A 129 8.02 9.86 16.56
N TYR A 130 6.98 10.72 16.59
CA TYR A 130 6.57 11.41 17.80
C TYR A 130 5.98 10.44 18.82
N TRP A 131 5.14 9.50 18.37
CA TRP A 131 4.61 8.46 19.25
C TRP A 131 5.75 7.67 19.91
N LEU A 132 6.75 7.23 19.13
CA LEU A 132 7.96 6.61 19.67
C LEU A 132 8.70 7.52 20.66
N ALA A 133 8.90 8.79 20.35
CA ALA A 133 9.57 9.72 21.26
C ALA A 133 8.81 9.93 22.59
N LYS A 134 7.47 9.80 22.57
CA LYS A 134 6.60 9.92 23.75
C LYS A 134 6.57 8.62 24.58
N THR A 135 6.60 7.45 23.93
CA THR A 135 6.48 6.14 24.61
C THR A 135 7.82 5.49 24.93
N ALA A 136 8.87 5.80 24.16
CA ALA A 136 10.21 5.30 24.39
C ALA A 136 11.03 6.34 25.17
N SER A 137 11.48 5.98 26.38
CA SER A 137 12.78 6.45 26.86
C SER A 137 13.80 6.05 25.80
N VAL A 138 14.47 7.02 25.18
CA VAL A 138 15.47 6.82 24.11
C VAL A 138 16.58 5.89 24.63
N THR A 139 16.42 4.58 24.47
CA THR A 139 17.51 3.60 24.57
C THR A 139 18.01 3.32 23.16
N PRO A 140 19.26 3.70 22.82
CA PRO A 140 19.85 3.41 21.54
C PRO A 140 20.26 1.93 21.49
N THR A 141 19.35 1.04 21.09
CA THR A 141 19.70 -0.38 20.85
C THR A 141 19.40 -0.85 19.43
N ALA A 142 19.22 0.08 18.49
CA ALA A 142 19.14 -0.25 17.07
C ALA A 142 20.03 0.67 16.22
N ALA A 143 21.30 0.79 16.58
CA ALA A 143 22.32 1.02 15.56
C ALA A 143 22.70 -0.37 15.01
N PRO A 144 22.58 -0.63 13.70
CA PRO A 144 23.18 -1.83 13.14
C PRO A 144 24.69 -1.64 13.27
N THR A 145 25.31 -2.51 14.06
CA THR A 145 26.76 -2.65 14.10
C THR A 145 27.19 -3.07 12.69
N ILE A 146 27.95 -2.20 12.01
CA ILE A 146 28.76 -2.58 10.86
C ILE A 146 30.05 -3.19 11.41
#